data_AF-A0A165D0C6-F1
#
_entry.id   AF-A0A165D0C6-F1
#
_cell.length_a   1.000
_cell.length_b   1.000
_cell.length_c   1.000
_cell.angle_alpha   90.00
_cell.angle_beta   90.00
_cell.angle_gamma   90.00
#
_symmetry.space_group_name_H-M   'P 1'
#
loop_
_entity.id
_entity.type
_entity.pdbx_description
1 polymer ?
#
loop_
_entity_poly.entity_id
_entity_poly.type
_entity_poly.pdbx_seq_one_letter_code
_entity_poly.pdbx_strand_id
1 'polypeptide(L)'
;MFQRLLTPLRARFEVAPTPKPVPRSSLASEISEPELSPENFQRDARIELMRNWVDSVKSTDDIMEKIQLLAEIQRIMVEDAATKDVFRECDGFVVLVNLLSTLRPPMSDDAQGSTETGEAARLAFAILAEGMRGHQANIDFFDHRVGYDSLEQSVLQLATNSRTVDQVFGFLVALSLQDFSPAGLFVSLRAAGGLHEAEAQIGQFASRFGPIYAPKAILVAVHLLPQEDELLQYALFKVLERLAVSSHRNQAALNALGLVGILFPRLYPEEGETALPEQLRAIMAKLLRRMLDMGASTREARAIFKRAVGEDGTLRMPVVELLRSGMRAKWPEYFSLEGSAALALKETAPKGMPCPAGFSFICWLSV
;
A
#
# COMPACT_ATOMS: atom_id res chain seq x y z
N MET A 1 -3.35 5.01 -71.84
CA MET A 1 -3.44 3.54 -71.74
C MET A 1 -2.73 3.13 -70.44
N PHE A 2 -3.19 3.52 -69.25
CA PHE A 2 -3.94 2.67 -68.30
C PHE A 2 -4.63 3.50 -67.18
N GLN A 3 -5.45 4.49 -67.55
CA GLN A 3 -6.16 5.35 -66.59
C GLN A 3 -7.56 4.82 -66.19
N ARG A 4 -7.81 3.51 -66.33
CA ARG A 4 -9.13 2.86 -66.09
C ARG A 4 -9.03 1.45 -65.51
N LEU A 5 -8.25 1.24 -64.44
CA LEU A 5 -8.15 -0.09 -63.80
C LEU A 5 -8.44 -0.14 -62.29
N LEU A 6 -8.95 0.93 -61.66
CA LEU A 6 -9.31 0.88 -60.24
C LEU A 6 -10.71 1.43 -60.01
N THR A 7 -11.71 0.62 -60.36
CA THR A 7 -13.07 0.69 -59.79
C THR A 7 -13.16 -0.33 -58.65
N PRO A 8 -13.32 0.09 -57.38
CA PRO A 8 -13.80 -0.81 -56.35
C PRO A 8 -15.32 -0.99 -56.47
N LEU A 9 -15.74 -2.24 -56.29
CA LEU A 9 -17.11 -2.70 -56.33
C LEU A 9 -17.99 -1.94 -55.31
N ARG A 10 -19.12 -1.41 -55.79
CA ARG A 10 -20.19 -0.82 -54.97
C ARG A 10 -20.82 -1.90 -54.09
N ALA A 11 -20.69 -1.80 -52.77
CA ALA A 11 -21.67 -2.38 -51.84
C ALA A 11 -22.71 -1.29 -51.53
N ARG A 12 -23.94 -1.49 -52.00
CA ARG A 12 -25.09 -0.66 -51.62
C ARG A 12 -25.51 -1.05 -50.21
N PHE A 13 -25.38 -0.13 -49.26
CA PHE A 13 -26.18 -0.15 -48.05
C PHE A 13 -27.01 1.14 -48.04
N GLU A 14 -28.32 0.95 -47.96
CA GLU A 14 -29.33 1.99 -48.04
C GLU A 14 -29.25 2.91 -46.83
N VAL A 15 -29.34 4.20 -47.11
CA VAL A 15 -29.36 5.29 -46.15
C VAL A 15 -30.66 5.24 -45.36
N ALA A 16 -30.59 4.94 -44.06
CA ALA A 16 -31.69 5.24 -43.15
C ALA A 16 -31.77 6.77 -42.93
N PRO A 17 -32.97 7.37 -42.93
CA PRO A 17 -33.14 8.82 -42.96
C PRO A 17 -32.76 9.45 -41.61
N THR A 18 -32.09 10.60 -41.70
CA THR A 18 -31.79 11.56 -40.63
C THR A 18 -32.96 11.77 -39.65
N PRO A 19 -32.71 11.77 -38.32
CA PRO A 19 -33.71 12.23 -37.37
C PRO A 19 -33.91 13.74 -37.50
N LYS A 20 -35.17 14.15 -37.60
CA LYS A 20 -35.63 15.55 -37.60
C LYS A 20 -35.34 16.21 -36.24
N PRO A 21 -35.09 17.53 -36.21
CA PRO A 21 -34.92 18.26 -34.95
C PRO A 21 -36.25 18.33 -34.20
N VAL A 22 -36.26 17.90 -32.94
CA VAL A 22 -37.41 18.01 -32.05
C VAL A 22 -37.49 19.45 -31.50
N PRO A 23 -38.69 20.07 -31.40
CA PRO A 23 -38.84 21.47 -31.03
C PRO A 23 -38.56 21.69 -29.53
N ARG A 24 -38.06 22.89 -29.20
CA ARG A 24 -38.05 23.41 -27.83
C ARG A 24 -39.49 23.47 -27.31
N SER A 25 -39.84 22.55 -26.42
CA SER A 25 -41.07 22.63 -25.62
C SER A 25 -40.74 23.24 -24.27
N SER A 26 -41.24 24.46 -24.07
CA SER A 26 -41.44 25.07 -22.77
C SER A 26 -42.57 24.34 -22.05
N LEU A 27 -42.26 23.59 -21.01
CA LEU A 27 -43.20 23.20 -19.96
C LEU A 27 -42.39 22.98 -18.69
N ALA A 28 -42.76 23.72 -17.65
CA ALA A 28 -42.37 23.46 -16.29
C ALA A 28 -42.70 22.00 -15.96
N SER A 29 -41.66 21.18 -15.78
CA SER A 29 -41.76 19.86 -15.18
C SER A 29 -41.02 19.93 -13.87
N GLU A 30 -41.82 20.08 -12.81
CA GLU A 30 -41.69 19.40 -11.53
C GLU A 30 -40.26 19.08 -11.09
N ILE A 31 -39.88 19.67 -9.96
CA ILE A 31 -38.93 19.08 -9.03
C ILE A 31 -39.46 17.68 -8.74
N SER A 32 -39.01 16.69 -9.52
CA SER A 32 -39.19 15.29 -9.17
C SER A 32 -38.38 15.11 -7.89
N GLU A 33 -39.07 15.06 -6.76
CA GLU A 33 -38.53 14.46 -5.56
C GLU A 33 -37.89 13.12 -6.00
N PRO A 34 -36.62 12.86 -5.65
CA PRO A 34 -36.00 11.61 -6.05
C PRO A 34 -36.88 10.49 -5.50
N GLU A 35 -37.48 9.69 -6.39
CA GLU A 35 -38.28 8.54 -6.00
C GLU A 35 -37.43 7.71 -5.03
N LEU A 36 -37.87 7.68 -3.77
CA LEU A 36 -37.26 6.92 -2.68
C LEU A 36 -37.38 5.43 -3.01
N SER A 37 -36.47 4.91 -3.83
CA SER A 37 -36.36 3.48 -4.05
C SER A 37 -36.01 2.81 -2.71
N PRO A 38 -36.55 1.61 -2.41
CA PRO A 38 -36.20 0.87 -1.20
C PRO A 38 -34.69 0.67 -1.01
N GLU A 39 -33.94 0.62 -2.11
CA GLU A 39 -32.48 0.53 -2.13
C GLU A 39 -31.81 1.82 -1.64
N ASN A 40 -32.33 3.00 -2.01
CA ASN A 40 -31.84 4.28 -1.49
C ASN A 40 -32.10 4.40 0.00
N PHE A 41 -33.28 3.97 0.48
CA PHE A 41 -33.58 3.94 1.91
C PHE A 41 -32.63 3.00 2.69
N GLN A 42 -32.33 1.82 2.15
CA GLN A 42 -31.37 0.89 2.77
C GLN A 42 -29.96 1.50 2.81
N ARG A 43 -29.55 2.19 1.75
CA ARG A 43 -28.26 2.89 1.69
C ARG A 43 -28.19 4.01 2.72
N ASP A 44 -29.22 4.85 2.81
CA ASP A 44 -29.29 5.96 3.77
C ASP A 44 -29.29 5.44 5.21
N ALA A 45 -30.02 4.36 5.49
CA ALA A 45 -29.99 3.69 6.79
C ALA A 45 -28.59 3.17 7.14
N ARG A 46 -27.86 2.58 6.17
CA ARG A 46 -26.46 2.13 6.39
C ARG A 46 -25.52 3.30 6.65
N ILE A 47 -25.71 4.42 5.97
CA ILE A 47 -24.94 5.65 6.20
C ILE A 47 -25.19 6.18 7.62
N GLU A 48 -26.43 6.25 8.06
CA GLU A 48 -26.75 6.67 9.43
C GLU A 48 -26.19 5.70 10.48
N LEU A 49 -26.27 4.39 10.24
CA LEU A 49 -25.65 3.39 11.11
C LEU A 49 -24.14 3.58 11.21
N MET A 50 -23.45 3.83 10.10
CA MET A 50 -22.01 4.12 10.10
C MET A 50 -21.68 5.34 10.97
N ARG A 51 -22.45 6.44 10.82
CA ARG A 51 -22.25 7.65 11.65
C ARG A 51 -22.43 7.35 13.13
N ASN A 52 -23.53 6.69 13.46
CA ASN A 52 -23.87 6.33 14.83
C ASN A 52 -22.81 5.41 15.44
N TRP A 53 -22.32 4.40 14.72
CA TRP A 53 -21.29 3.50 15.24
C TRP A 53 -19.94 4.19 15.42
N VAL A 54 -19.51 5.04 14.48
CA VAL A 54 -18.27 5.81 14.63
C VAL A 54 -18.35 6.74 15.84
N ASP A 55 -19.49 7.39 16.05
CA ASP A 55 -19.71 8.25 17.22
C ASP A 55 -19.81 7.44 18.52
N SER A 56 -20.45 6.27 18.51
CA SER A 56 -20.48 5.36 19.66
C SER A 56 -19.08 4.91 20.07
N VAL A 57 -18.21 4.56 19.11
CA VAL A 57 -16.81 4.17 19.40
C VAL A 57 -16.04 5.28 20.12
N LYS A 58 -16.36 6.56 19.85
CA LYS A 58 -15.75 7.71 20.55
C LYS A 58 -16.21 7.82 22.00
N SER A 59 -17.47 7.48 22.28
CA SER A 59 -18.07 7.62 23.61
C SER A 59 -17.92 6.41 24.52
N THR A 60 -17.76 5.21 23.94
CA THR A 60 -17.65 3.97 24.70
C THR A 60 -16.27 3.89 25.36
N ASP A 61 -16.22 3.43 26.61
CA ASP A 61 -14.95 3.14 27.30
C ASP A 61 -14.61 1.64 27.30
N ASP A 62 -15.62 0.78 27.29
CA ASP A 62 -15.45 -0.68 27.31
C ASP A 62 -14.81 -1.22 26.01
N ILE A 63 -13.80 -2.07 26.16
CA ILE A 63 -13.05 -2.64 25.03
C ILE A 63 -13.87 -3.69 24.28
N MET A 64 -14.70 -4.45 24.98
CA MET A 64 -15.52 -5.49 24.36
C MET A 64 -16.63 -4.88 23.49
N GLU A 65 -17.31 -3.86 24.03
CA GLU A 65 -18.27 -3.08 23.25
C GLU A 65 -17.60 -2.40 22.04
N LYS A 66 -16.38 -1.84 22.20
CA LYS A 66 -15.59 -1.31 21.07
C LYS A 66 -15.30 -2.37 20.01
N ILE A 67 -14.86 -3.56 20.39
CA ILE A 67 -14.58 -4.67 19.46
C ILE A 67 -15.84 -4.99 18.64
N GLN A 68 -17.00 -5.08 19.31
CA GLN A 68 -18.27 -5.34 18.63
C GLN A 68 -18.64 -4.23 17.64
N LEU A 69 -18.53 -2.96 18.04
CA LEU A 69 -18.78 -1.82 17.17
C LEU A 69 -17.82 -1.80 15.96
N LEU A 70 -16.53 -2.07 16.16
CA LEU A 70 -15.53 -2.14 15.10
C LEU A 70 -15.83 -3.27 14.11
N ALA A 71 -16.29 -4.44 14.59
CA ALA A 71 -16.69 -5.54 13.73
C ALA A 71 -17.88 -5.18 12.83
N GLU A 72 -18.88 -4.46 13.37
CA GLU A 72 -20.02 -3.99 12.57
C GLU A 72 -19.61 -2.90 11.56
N ILE A 73 -18.74 -1.97 11.97
CA ILE A 73 -18.14 -0.97 11.07
C ILE A 73 -17.39 -1.65 9.92
N GLN A 74 -16.58 -2.67 10.22
CA GLN A 74 -15.87 -3.42 9.18
C GLN A 74 -16.85 -4.09 8.22
N ARG A 75 -17.90 -4.74 8.77
CA ARG A 75 -18.90 -5.46 7.98
C ARG A 75 -19.61 -4.53 6.99
N ILE A 76 -20.12 -3.40 7.47
CA ILE A 76 -20.88 -2.48 6.61
C ILE A 76 -20.01 -1.78 5.56
N MET A 77 -18.72 -1.55 5.84
CA MET A 77 -17.76 -1.03 4.84
C MET A 77 -17.55 -1.97 3.66
N VAL A 78 -17.59 -3.28 3.91
CA VAL A 78 -17.49 -4.30 2.88
C VAL A 78 -18.79 -4.40 2.08
N GLU A 79 -19.93 -4.24 2.75
CA GLU A 79 -21.25 -4.30 2.13
C GLU A 79 -21.54 -3.09 1.22
N ASP A 80 -21.12 -1.88 1.60
CA ASP A 80 -21.36 -0.67 0.81
C ASP A 80 -20.16 0.30 0.84
N ALA A 81 -19.57 0.52 -0.34
CA ALA A 81 -18.44 1.41 -0.54
C ALA A 81 -18.74 2.88 -0.18
N ALA A 82 -20.00 3.32 -0.25
CA ALA A 82 -20.38 4.69 0.11
C ALA A 82 -20.13 5.00 1.59
N THR A 83 -20.19 3.99 2.45
CA THR A 83 -19.93 4.15 3.88
C THR A 83 -18.47 4.49 4.19
N LYS A 84 -17.54 4.24 3.25
CA LYS A 84 -16.12 4.59 3.39
C LYS A 84 -15.90 6.11 3.39
N ASP A 85 -16.69 6.85 2.61
CA ASP A 85 -16.66 8.32 2.61
C ASP A 85 -17.20 8.87 3.93
N VAL A 86 -18.32 8.32 4.41
CA VAL A 86 -18.94 8.70 5.68
C VAL A 86 -17.99 8.43 6.84
N PHE A 87 -17.30 7.29 6.83
CA PHE A 87 -16.29 6.98 7.82
C PHE A 87 -15.16 8.01 7.85
N ARG A 88 -14.69 8.47 6.68
CA ARG A 88 -13.72 9.57 6.61
C ARG A 88 -14.30 10.86 7.19
N GLU A 89 -15.52 11.22 6.82
CA GLU A 89 -16.20 12.46 7.26
C GLU A 89 -16.46 12.50 8.77
N CYS A 90 -16.68 11.35 9.40
CA CYS A 90 -16.88 11.22 10.84
C CYS A 90 -15.56 11.10 11.64
N ASP A 91 -14.42 11.45 11.04
CA ASP A 91 -13.08 11.32 11.61
C ASP A 91 -12.69 9.89 11.99
N GLY A 92 -13.28 8.88 11.33
CA GLY A 92 -13.09 7.47 11.67
C GLY A 92 -11.63 7.03 11.66
N PHE A 93 -10.82 7.52 10.72
CA PHE A 93 -9.37 7.23 10.70
C PHE A 93 -8.64 7.77 11.94
N VAL A 94 -9.02 8.96 12.42
CA VAL A 94 -8.44 9.56 13.63
C VAL A 94 -8.88 8.76 14.86
N VAL A 95 -10.14 8.33 14.91
CA VAL A 95 -10.66 7.47 15.97
C VAL A 95 -9.88 6.16 16.06
N LEU A 96 -9.56 5.52 14.93
CA LEU A 96 -8.78 4.27 14.92
C LEU A 96 -7.34 4.47 15.40
N VAL A 97 -6.68 5.55 14.97
CA VAL A 97 -5.33 5.88 15.43
C VAL A 97 -5.33 6.16 16.93
N ASN A 98 -6.31 6.94 17.42
CA ASN A 98 -6.48 7.18 18.85
C ASN A 98 -6.75 5.89 19.62
N LEU A 99 -7.64 5.03 19.12
CA LEU A 99 -7.92 3.72 19.71
C LEU A 99 -6.62 2.93 19.87
N LEU A 100 -5.83 2.77 18.80
CA LEU A 100 -4.54 2.07 18.84
C LEU A 100 -3.59 2.65 19.89
N SER A 101 -3.55 3.98 20.04
CA SER A 101 -2.72 4.65 21.06
C SER A 101 -3.16 4.41 22.50
N THR A 102 -4.46 4.11 22.71
CA THR A 102 -5.03 3.84 24.04
C THR A 102 -5.02 2.37 24.43
N LEU A 103 -4.79 1.46 23.46
CA LEU A 103 -4.68 0.04 23.70
C LEU A 103 -3.44 -0.24 24.55
N ARG A 104 -3.66 -0.71 25.78
CA ARG A 104 -2.58 -1.08 26.69
C ARG A 104 -2.17 -2.52 26.42
N PRO A 105 -0.87 -2.81 26.35
CA PRO A 105 -0.43 -4.19 26.28
C PRO A 105 -0.83 -4.94 27.56
N PRO A 106 -1.13 -6.25 27.46
CA PRO A 106 -1.57 -7.05 28.59
C PRO A 106 -0.50 -7.12 29.68
N MET A 107 -0.91 -6.96 30.94
CA MET A 107 -0.07 -7.22 32.10
C MET A 107 0.22 -8.73 32.23
N SER A 108 1.24 -9.09 33.02
CA SER A 108 1.91 -10.40 32.97
C SER A 108 1.00 -11.64 33.07
N ASP A 109 -0.20 -11.54 33.67
CA ASP A 109 -1.07 -12.71 33.89
C ASP A 109 -2.45 -12.64 33.20
N ASP A 110 -2.77 -11.57 32.46
CA ASP A 110 -4.10 -11.38 31.86
C ASP A 110 -4.19 -11.94 30.44
N ALA A 111 -4.39 -13.25 30.33
CA ALA A 111 -4.60 -13.94 29.05
C ALA A 111 -5.79 -13.36 28.26
N GLN A 112 -6.88 -13.02 28.96
CA GLN A 112 -8.09 -12.46 28.35
C GLN A 112 -7.86 -11.03 27.82
N GLY A 113 -7.21 -10.17 28.60
CA GLY A 113 -6.84 -8.82 28.15
C GLY A 113 -5.90 -8.84 26.94
N SER A 114 -5.03 -9.87 26.83
CA SER A 114 -4.18 -10.05 25.66
C SER A 114 -4.98 -10.37 24.39
N THR A 115 -6.01 -11.20 24.50
CA THR A 115 -6.85 -11.55 23.35
C THR A 115 -7.72 -10.38 22.91
N GLU A 116 -8.29 -9.63 23.86
CA GLU A 116 -9.14 -8.47 23.58
C GLU A 116 -8.33 -7.34 22.93
N THR A 117 -7.16 -7.03 23.48
CA THR A 117 -6.24 -6.01 22.93
C THR A 117 -5.79 -6.38 21.52
N GLY A 118 -5.41 -7.65 21.30
CA GLY A 118 -4.99 -8.15 20.00
C GLY A 118 -6.11 -8.08 18.96
N GLU A 119 -7.34 -8.42 19.34
CA GLU A 119 -8.49 -8.38 18.46
C GLU A 119 -8.92 -6.95 18.12
N ALA A 120 -8.93 -6.04 19.10
CA ALA A 120 -9.19 -4.63 18.88
C ALA A 120 -8.16 -4.01 17.92
N ALA A 121 -6.87 -4.32 18.11
CA ALA A 121 -5.81 -3.89 17.19
C ALA A 121 -6.02 -4.48 15.79
N ARG A 122 -6.30 -5.79 15.68
CA ARG A 122 -6.56 -6.46 14.40
C ARG A 122 -7.70 -5.79 13.63
N LEU A 123 -8.83 -5.52 14.30
CA LEU A 123 -9.99 -4.86 13.70
C LEU A 123 -9.66 -3.44 13.28
N ALA A 124 -8.95 -2.67 14.10
CA ALA A 124 -8.53 -1.32 13.74
C ALA A 124 -7.69 -1.31 12.46
N PHE A 125 -6.67 -2.17 12.37
CA PHE A 125 -5.87 -2.32 11.15
C PHE A 125 -6.70 -2.81 9.95
N ALA A 126 -7.65 -3.72 10.16
CA ALA A 126 -8.52 -4.22 9.09
C ALA A 126 -9.46 -3.15 8.54
N ILE A 127 -10.02 -2.30 9.40
CA ILE A 127 -10.86 -1.17 9.00
C ILE A 127 -10.01 -0.10 8.31
N LEU A 128 -8.78 0.18 8.77
CA LEU A 128 -7.84 1.06 8.06
C LEU A 128 -7.62 0.57 6.63
N ALA A 129 -7.32 -0.72 6.46
CA ALA A 129 -7.10 -1.32 5.15
C ALA A 129 -8.36 -1.24 4.27
N GLU A 130 -9.52 -1.60 4.80
CA GLU A 130 -10.78 -1.61 4.04
C GLU A 130 -11.25 -0.20 3.69
N GLY A 131 -11.12 0.76 4.61
CA GLY A 131 -11.46 2.17 4.39
C GLY A 131 -10.61 2.81 3.29
N MET A 132 -9.36 2.37 3.11
CA MET A 132 -8.48 2.81 2.02
C MET A 132 -8.63 1.99 0.72
N ARG A 133 -9.21 0.79 0.80
CA ARG A 133 -9.26 -0.14 -0.32
C ARG A 133 -10.08 0.40 -1.49
N GLY A 134 -9.40 0.61 -2.62
CA GLY A 134 -10.01 1.11 -3.85
C GLY A 134 -10.54 2.55 -3.75
N HIS A 135 -10.16 3.32 -2.71
CA HIS A 135 -10.74 4.63 -2.42
C HIS A 135 -9.68 5.73 -2.34
N GLN A 136 -9.34 6.34 -3.48
CA GLN A 136 -8.21 7.28 -3.58
C GLN A 136 -8.35 8.48 -2.62
N ALA A 137 -9.54 9.05 -2.48
CA ALA A 137 -9.76 10.18 -1.56
C ALA A 137 -9.47 9.81 -0.09
N ASN A 138 -9.65 8.55 0.29
CA ASN A 138 -9.35 8.08 1.65
C ASN A 138 -7.87 7.81 1.83
N ILE A 139 -7.21 7.28 0.81
CA ILE A 139 -5.74 7.14 0.77
C ILE A 139 -5.10 8.53 0.92
N ASP A 140 -5.50 9.50 0.10
CA ASP A 140 -4.96 10.86 0.14
C ASP A 140 -5.24 11.55 1.47
N PHE A 141 -6.45 11.38 2.02
CA PHE A 141 -6.80 11.91 3.34
C PHE A 141 -5.93 11.31 4.44
N PHE A 142 -5.78 9.99 4.46
CA PHE A 142 -4.93 9.33 5.45
C PHE A 142 -3.48 9.78 5.30
N ASP A 143 -2.98 9.90 4.08
CA ASP A 143 -1.61 10.33 3.80
C ASP A 143 -1.29 11.76 4.28
N HIS A 144 -2.21 12.70 4.06
CA HIS A 144 -1.94 14.12 4.29
C HIS A 144 -2.52 14.68 5.59
N ARG A 145 -3.60 14.10 6.12
CA ARG A 145 -4.30 14.62 7.31
C ARG A 145 -4.03 13.81 8.57
N VAL A 146 -4.06 12.49 8.47
CA VAL A 146 -3.85 11.59 9.63
C VAL A 146 -2.36 11.29 9.78
N GLY A 147 -1.73 10.86 8.70
CA GLY A 147 -0.31 10.57 8.60
C GLY A 147 0.07 9.19 9.13
N TYR A 148 1.03 8.57 8.43
CA TYR A 148 1.67 7.33 8.90
C TYR A 148 2.53 7.56 10.15
N ASP A 149 3.00 8.78 10.40
CA ASP A 149 3.72 9.14 11.63
C ASP A 149 2.81 9.00 12.85
N SER A 150 1.55 9.43 12.76
CA SER A 150 0.56 9.25 13.82
C SER A 150 0.26 7.77 14.08
N LEU A 151 0.18 6.96 13.02
CA LEU A 151 0.03 5.52 13.13
C LEU A 151 1.25 4.90 13.83
N GLU A 152 2.47 5.28 13.43
CA GLU A 152 3.73 4.81 14.04
C GLU A 152 3.75 5.08 15.55
N GLN A 153 3.45 6.31 15.96
CA GLN A 153 3.40 6.67 17.39
C GLN A 153 2.31 5.91 18.15
N SER A 154 1.16 5.70 17.52
CA SER A 154 0.01 5.05 18.18
C SER A 154 0.24 3.57 18.42
N VAL A 155 1.01 2.90 17.58
CA VAL A 155 1.27 1.45 17.72
C VAL A 155 2.58 1.15 18.45
N LEU A 156 3.37 2.17 18.78
CA LEU A 156 4.69 2.03 19.41
C LEU A 156 4.66 1.20 20.71
N GLN A 157 3.67 1.41 21.58
CA GLN A 157 3.54 0.65 22.83
C GLN A 157 3.25 -0.84 22.58
N LEU A 158 2.46 -1.14 21.54
CA LEU A 158 2.15 -2.51 21.13
C LEU A 158 3.32 -3.15 20.38
N ALA A 159 4.09 -2.38 19.61
CA ALA A 159 5.25 -2.86 18.86
C ALA A 159 6.49 -3.11 19.74
N THR A 160 6.59 -2.44 20.89
CA THR A 160 7.71 -2.61 21.84
C THR A 160 7.48 -3.75 22.83
N ASN A 161 6.24 -4.20 23.02
CA ASN A 161 5.92 -5.28 23.94
C ASN A 161 6.12 -6.66 23.29
N SER A 162 6.89 -7.53 23.95
CA SER A 162 7.25 -8.87 23.46
C SER A 162 6.08 -9.82 23.17
N ARG A 163 4.89 -9.57 23.75
CA ARG A 163 3.69 -10.38 23.51
C ARG A 163 2.90 -9.95 22.28
N THR A 164 2.93 -8.66 21.95
CA THR A 164 2.11 -8.08 20.89
C THR A 164 2.91 -7.72 19.64
N VAL A 165 4.23 -7.62 19.75
CA VAL A 165 5.13 -7.23 18.65
C VAL A 165 4.89 -8.05 17.38
N ASP A 166 4.83 -9.37 17.47
CA ASP A 166 4.63 -10.22 16.29
C ASP A 166 3.29 -9.95 15.60
N GLN A 167 2.23 -9.77 16.38
CA GLN A 167 0.90 -9.48 15.86
C GLN A 167 0.89 -8.12 15.15
N VAL A 168 1.49 -7.09 15.77
CA VAL A 168 1.56 -5.74 15.18
C VAL A 168 2.33 -5.75 13.86
N PHE A 169 3.47 -6.44 13.79
CA PHE A 169 4.23 -6.56 12.53
C PHE A 169 3.44 -7.33 11.47
N GLY A 170 2.69 -8.37 11.87
CA GLY A 170 1.75 -9.06 11.00
C GLY A 170 0.65 -8.13 10.46
N PHE A 171 0.09 -7.29 11.31
CA PHE A 171 -0.94 -6.32 10.93
C PHE A 171 -0.40 -5.21 10.03
N LEU A 172 0.83 -4.73 10.25
CA LEU A 172 1.47 -3.73 9.38
C LEU A 172 1.75 -4.29 7.97
N VAL A 173 2.23 -5.54 7.89
CA VAL A 173 2.39 -6.22 6.60
C VAL A 173 1.03 -6.43 5.95
N ALA A 174 0.03 -6.91 6.68
CA ALA A 174 -1.33 -7.08 6.17
C ALA A 174 -1.94 -5.78 5.65
N LEU A 175 -1.78 -4.67 6.40
CA LEU A 175 -2.22 -3.34 6.00
C LEU A 175 -1.55 -2.91 4.69
N SER A 176 -0.25 -3.15 4.54
CA SER A 176 0.49 -2.80 3.31
C SER A 176 -0.02 -3.52 2.07
N LEU A 177 -0.51 -4.76 2.25
CA LEU A 177 -1.05 -5.62 1.20
C LEU A 177 -2.57 -5.47 1.04
N GLN A 178 -3.24 -4.75 1.94
CA GLN A 178 -4.72 -4.72 2.08
C GLN A 178 -5.34 -6.14 2.11
N ASP A 179 -4.62 -7.09 2.71
CA ASP A 179 -5.04 -8.47 2.91
C ASP A 179 -4.51 -8.97 4.25
N PHE A 180 -5.41 -9.50 5.08
CA PHE A 180 -5.12 -10.01 6.43
C PHE A 180 -4.77 -11.50 6.45
N SER A 181 -4.71 -12.18 5.31
CA SER A 181 -4.24 -13.55 5.20
C SER A 181 -2.81 -13.83 5.74
N PRO A 182 -1.85 -12.87 5.74
CA PRO A 182 -0.52 -13.04 6.34
C PRO A 182 -0.40 -12.47 7.76
N ALA A 183 -1.49 -12.00 8.39
CA ALA A 183 -1.43 -11.35 9.70
C ALA A 183 -0.84 -12.25 10.80
N GLY A 184 -1.02 -13.57 10.71
CA GLY A 184 -0.46 -14.53 11.66
C GLY A 184 1.00 -14.94 11.40
N LEU A 185 1.64 -14.44 10.34
CA LEU A 185 2.96 -14.91 9.90
C LEU A 185 4.01 -14.87 11.01
N PHE A 186 4.22 -13.71 11.65
CA PHE A 186 5.28 -13.54 12.64
C PHE A 186 5.01 -14.34 13.93
N VAL A 187 3.74 -14.50 14.31
CA VAL A 187 3.35 -15.35 15.44
C VAL A 187 3.70 -16.81 15.15
N SER A 188 3.39 -17.31 13.95
CA SER A 188 3.75 -18.66 13.53
C SER A 188 5.27 -18.85 13.44
N LEU A 189 6.00 -17.82 13.01
CA LEU A 189 7.47 -17.84 12.96
C LEU A 189 8.10 -17.95 14.36
N ARG A 190 7.59 -17.17 15.33
CA ARG A 190 8.09 -17.22 16.70
C ARG A 190 7.78 -18.55 17.38
N ALA A 191 6.63 -19.15 17.08
CA ALA A 191 6.27 -20.47 17.58
C ALA A 191 7.14 -21.60 17.01
N ALA A 192 7.69 -21.43 15.80
CA ALA A 192 8.62 -22.40 15.20
C ALA A 192 10.01 -22.32 15.87
N GLY A 193 10.50 -21.11 16.16
CA GLY A 193 11.63 -20.92 17.09
C GLY A 193 13.03 -20.90 16.45
N GLY A 194 13.16 -20.80 15.12
CA GLY A 194 14.47 -20.70 14.46
C GLY A 194 14.51 -19.95 13.13
N LEU A 195 15.66 -19.34 12.83
CA LEU A 195 15.92 -18.63 11.56
C LEU A 195 15.86 -19.53 10.32
N HIS A 196 16.25 -20.80 10.46
CA HIS A 196 16.19 -21.78 9.36
C HIS A 196 14.74 -22.11 8.97
N GLU A 197 13.89 -22.32 9.97
CA GLU A 197 12.47 -22.59 9.78
C GLU A 197 11.73 -21.36 9.27
N ALA A 198 12.21 -20.17 9.65
CA ALA A 198 11.61 -18.93 9.21
C ALA A 198 11.58 -18.78 7.69
N GLU A 199 12.64 -19.22 6.98
CA GLU A 199 12.65 -19.17 5.52
C GLU A 199 11.62 -20.12 4.89
N ALA A 200 11.49 -21.34 5.43
CA ALA A 200 10.52 -22.32 4.95
C ALA A 200 9.09 -21.83 5.19
N GLN A 201 8.81 -21.29 6.37
CA GLN A 201 7.51 -20.73 6.73
C GLN A 201 7.17 -19.51 5.86
N ILE A 202 8.08 -18.55 5.68
CA ILE A 202 7.86 -17.42 4.77
C ILE A 202 7.62 -17.90 3.33
N GLY A 203 8.28 -18.98 2.92
CA GLY A 203 8.05 -19.66 1.64
C GLY A 203 6.61 -20.17 1.48
N GLN A 204 5.99 -20.70 2.54
CA GLN A 204 4.59 -21.16 2.52
C GLN A 204 3.60 -20.01 2.39
N PHE A 205 3.93 -18.84 2.94
CA PHE A 205 3.12 -17.62 2.81
C PHE A 205 3.35 -16.88 1.48
N ALA A 206 4.35 -17.28 0.67
CA ALA A 206 4.71 -16.55 -0.54
C ALA A 206 3.57 -16.47 -1.58
N SER A 207 2.68 -17.47 -1.63
CA SER A 207 1.49 -17.44 -2.50
C SER A 207 0.43 -16.43 -2.06
N ARG A 208 0.47 -16.00 -0.80
CA ARG A 208 -0.42 -14.99 -0.22
C ARG A 208 0.12 -13.57 -0.36
N PHE A 209 1.38 -13.41 -0.80
CA PHE A 209 1.96 -12.10 -1.02
C PHE A 209 1.42 -11.48 -2.31
N GLY A 210 0.39 -10.66 -2.15
CA GLY A 210 -0.21 -9.85 -3.21
C GLY A 210 0.59 -8.57 -3.55
N PRO A 211 -0.02 -7.68 -4.35
CA PRO A 211 0.55 -6.37 -4.63
C PRO A 211 0.51 -5.46 -3.39
N ILE A 212 1.49 -4.58 -3.27
CA ILE A 212 1.54 -3.55 -2.22
C ILE A 212 0.63 -2.39 -2.63
N TYR A 213 -0.27 -2.01 -1.73
CA TYR A 213 -1.19 -0.87 -1.88
C TYR A 213 -0.87 0.27 -0.94
N ALA A 214 -0.44 -0.02 0.29
CA ALA A 214 -0.10 0.96 1.31
C ALA A 214 1.39 0.83 1.70
N PRO A 215 2.33 1.24 0.83
CA PRO A 215 3.76 1.01 1.04
C PRO A 215 4.29 1.69 2.30
N LYS A 216 3.75 2.85 2.71
CA LYS A 216 4.20 3.55 3.93
C LYS A 216 3.96 2.75 5.22
N ALA A 217 3.01 1.80 5.25
CA ALA A 217 2.85 0.88 6.38
C ALA A 217 4.09 -0.01 6.59
N ILE A 218 4.80 -0.35 5.51
CA ILE A 218 6.07 -1.08 5.56
C ILE A 218 7.15 -0.20 6.20
N LEU A 219 7.17 1.09 5.86
CA LEU A 219 8.13 2.02 6.44
C LEU A 219 7.93 2.14 7.95
N VAL A 220 6.69 2.22 8.42
CA VAL A 220 6.34 2.16 9.85
C VAL A 220 6.88 0.88 10.49
N ALA A 221 6.70 -0.29 9.86
CA ALA A 221 7.26 -1.55 10.36
C ALA A 221 8.80 -1.52 10.44
N VAL A 222 9.48 -0.94 9.46
CA VAL A 222 10.94 -0.81 9.45
C VAL A 222 11.45 0.13 10.55
N HIS A 223 10.73 1.22 10.83
CA HIS A 223 11.07 2.17 11.90
C HIS A 223 10.88 1.58 13.30
N LEU A 224 9.80 0.82 13.50
CA LEU A 224 9.46 0.20 14.78
C LEU A 224 10.25 -1.08 15.07
N LEU A 225 11.14 -1.50 14.16
CA LEU A 225 11.84 -2.77 14.23
C LEU A 225 12.82 -2.81 15.43
N PRO A 226 12.59 -3.70 16.42
CA PRO A 226 13.46 -3.81 17.59
C PRO A 226 14.85 -4.31 17.20
N GLN A 227 15.89 -3.61 17.66
CA GLN A 227 17.28 -3.92 17.30
C GLN A 227 17.81 -5.22 17.93
N GLU A 228 17.21 -5.65 19.04
CA GLU A 228 17.63 -6.86 19.78
C GLU A 228 16.97 -8.15 19.24
N ASP A 229 15.90 -8.03 18.46
CA ASP A 229 15.16 -9.19 17.94
C ASP A 229 15.64 -9.58 16.55
N GLU A 230 16.66 -10.43 16.49
CA GLU A 230 17.24 -10.89 15.21
C GLU A 230 16.24 -11.66 14.34
N LEU A 231 15.34 -12.43 14.95
CA LEU A 231 14.35 -13.24 14.23
C LEU A 231 13.35 -12.34 13.51
N LEU A 232 12.81 -11.35 14.21
CA LEU A 232 11.84 -10.42 13.64
C LEU A 232 12.48 -9.54 12.56
N GLN A 233 13.71 -9.07 12.79
CA GLN A 233 14.48 -8.33 11.79
C GLN A 233 14.69 -9.15 10.52
N TYR A 234 15.19 -10.36 10.67
CA TYR A 234 15.40 -11.26 9.54
C TYR A 234 14.09 -11.55 8.81
N ALA A 235 13.02 -11.88 9.56
CA ALA A 235 11.72 -12.19 9.00
C ALA A 235 11.14 -11.03 8.19
N LEU A 236 11.16 -9.80 8.72
CA LEU A 236 10.66 -8.63 8.01
C LEU A 236 11.42 -8.41 6.71
N PHE A 237 12.75 -8.32 6.75
CA PHE A 237 13.54 -8.10 5.53
C PHE A 237 13.42 -9.24 4.53
N LYS A 238 13.23 -10.47 5.00
CA LYS A 238 12.97 -11.63 4.13
C LYS A 238 11.61 -11.53 3.44
N VAL A 239 10.56 -11.08 4.14
CA VAL A 239 9.24 -10.79 3.55
C VAL A 239 9.36 -9.69 2.50
N LEU A 240 10.08 -8.60 2.79
CA LEU A 240 10.31 -7.52 1.83
C LEU A 240 11.08 -7.99 0.59
N GLU A 241 12.08 -8.85 0.77
CA GLU A 241 12.79 -9.45 -0.36
C GLU A 241 11.87 -10.31 -1.22
N ARG A 242 11.02 -11.14 -0.61
CA ARG A 242 10.05 -11.96 -1.34
C ARG A 242 9.02 -11.12 -2.08
N LEU A 243 8.52 -10.04 -1.47
CA LEU A 243 7.63 -9.09 -2.12
C LEU A 243 8.29 -8.38 -3.31
N ALA A 244 9.55 -7.97 -3.16
CA ALA A 244 10.31 -7.36 -4.25
C ALA A 244 10.56 -8.35 -5.41
N VAL A 245 10.73 -9.65 -5.12
CA VAL A 245 10.90 -10.68 -6.16
C VAL A 245 9.57 -10.98 -6.86
N SER A 246 8.46 -10.99 -6.12
CA SER A 246 7.19 -11.50 -6.64
C SER A 246 6.60 -10.61 -7.72
N SER A 247 6.81 -9.29 -7.63
CA SER A 247 6.31 -8.34 -8.61
C SER A 247 7.22 -7.12 -8.74
N HIS A 248 7.43 -6.72 -9.98
CA HIS A 248 8.13 -5.48 -10.31
C HIS A 248 7.41 -4.24 -9.74
N ARG A 249 6.06 -4.28 -9.64
CA ARG A 249 5.27 -3.23 -8.97
C ARG A 249 5.66 -3.11 -7.50
N ASN A 250 5.79 -4.24 -6.81
CA ASN A 250 6.20 -4.26 -5.41
C ASN A 250 7.63 -3.75 -5.24
N GLN A 251 8.53 -4.13 -6.13
CA GLN A 251 9.90 -3.62 -6.14
C GLN A 251 9.94 -2.09 -6.29
N ALA A 252 9.14 -1.52 -7.20
CA ALA A 252 9.00 -0.07 -7.37
C ALA A 252 8.38 0.61 -6.14
N ALA A 253 7.31 0.03 -5.57
CA ALA A 253 6.67 0.56 -4.36
C ALA A 253 7.62 0.57 -3.16
N LEU A 254 8.44 -0.47 -2.99
CA LEU A 254 9.47 -0.55 -1.95
C LEU A 254 10.62 0.45 -2.20
N ASN A 255 11.05 0.62 -3.45
CA ASN A 255 12.09 1.60 -3.79
C ASN A 255 11.63 3.04 -3.49
N ALA A 256 10.37 3.37 -3.76
CA ALA A 256 9.78 4.68 -3.47
C ALA A 256 9.78 5.06 -1.98
N LEU A 257 9.94 4.08 -1.07
CA LEU A 257 10.06 4.34 0.38
C LEU A 257 11.45 4.84 0.80
N GLY A 258 12.42 4.90 -0.12
CA GLY A 258 13.78 5.33 0.22
C GLY A 258 14.53 4.31 1.10
N LEU A 259 14.19 3.02 0.99
CA LEU A 259 14.81 1.94 1.79
C LEU A 259 16.33 1.87 1.61
N VAL A 260 16.87 2.32 0.47
CA VAL A 260 18.32 2.41 0.25
C VAL A 260 18.98 3.26 1.34
N GLY A 261 18.36 4.38 1.70
CA GLY A 261 18.84 5.27 2.76
C GLY A 261 18.82 4.65 4.16
N ILE A 262 18.02 3.59 4.38
CA ILE A 262 17.92 2.88 5.67
C ILE A 262 18.85 1.66 5.69
N LEU A 263 18.84 0.87 4.62
CA LEU A 263 19.61 -0.37 4.50
C LEU A 263 21.10 -0.10 4.37
N PHE A 264 21.50 0.92 3.61
CA PHE A 264 22.90 1.18 3.32
C PHE A 264 23.73 1.55 4.56
N PRO A 265 23.31 2.51 5.41
CA PRO A 265 24.05 2.84 6.63
C PRO A 265 24.16 1.65 7.59
N ARG A 266 23.09 0.85 7.73
CA ARG A 266 23.10 -0.34 8.61
C ARG A 266 24.04 -1.45 8.12
N LEU A 267 24.14 -1.66 6.81
CA LEU A 267 25.01 -2.70 6.23
C LEU A 267 26.49 -2.32 6.25
N TYR A 268 26.78 -1.04 6.08
CA TYR A 268 28.13 -0.51 5.98
C TYR A 268 28.32 0.59 7.01
N PRO A 269 28.26 0.31 8.31
CA PRO A 269 28.26 1.35 9.33
C PRO A 269 29.57 2.16 9.35
N GLU A 270 29.55 3.28 10.08
CA GLU A 270 30.76 4.04 10.38
C GLU A 270 31.61 3.31 11.43
N GLU A 271 32.88 3.68 11.54
CA GLU A 271 33.83 2.94 12.38
C GLU A 271 33.42 2.99 13.86
N GLY A 272 33.26 1.82 14.49
CA GLY A 272 32.88 1.69 15.90
C GLY A 272 31.51 1.05 16.17
N GLU A 273 30.69 0.79 15.14
CA GLU A 273 29.40 0.10 15.31
C GLU A 273 29.53 -1.43 15.22
N THR A 274 28.65 -2.13 15.94
CA THR A 274 28.62 -3.59 16.02
C THR A 274 28.28 -4.22 14.67
N ALA A 275 29.03 -5.24 14.29
CA ALA A 275 28.78 -5.98 13.05
C ALA A 275 27.45 -6.75 13.15
N LEU A 276 26.56 -6.58 12.16
CA LEU A 276 25.31 -7.33 12.06
C LEU A 276 25.54 -8.86 12.00
N PRO A 277 24.56 -9.67 12.44
CA PRO A 277 24.57 -11.11 12.19
C PRO A 277 24.73 -11.42 10.70
N GLU A 278 25.46 -12.49 10.36
CA GLU A 278 25.79 -12.83 8.96
C GLU A 278 24.56 -13.04 8.08
N GLN A 279 23.57 -13.75 8.61
CA GLN A 279 22.32 -14.04 7.89
C GLN A 279 21.50 -12.77 7.64
N LEU A 280 21.41 -11.88 8.63
CA LEU A 280 20.75 -10.59 8.51
C LEU A 280 21.46 -9.69 7.49
N ARG A 281 22.80 -9.63 7.55
CA ARG A 281 23.61 -8.91 6.57
C ARG A 281 23.37 -9.44 5.15
N ALA A 282 23.31 -10.75 4.97
CA ALA A 282 23.12 -11.37 3.66
C ALA A 282 21.74 -11.00 3.05
N ILE A 283 20.66 -11.07 3.83
CA ILE A 283 19.32 -10.72 3.33
C ILE A 283 19.17 -9.22 3.06
N MET A 284 19.69 -8.37 3.95
CA MET A 284 19.68 -6.92 3.74
C MET A 284 20.50 -6.52 2.52
N ALA A 285 21.68 -7.13 2.30
CA ALA A 285 22.50 -6.86 1.12
C ALA A 285 21.80 -7.31 -0.17
N LYS A 286 21.09 -8.45 -0.14
CA LYS A 286 20.28 -8.92 -1.25
C LYS A 286 19.13 -7.96 -1.57
N LEU A 287 18.41 -7.49 -0.55
CA LEU A 287 17.33 -6.52 -0.69
C LEU A 287 17.87 -5.18 -1.22
N LEU A 288 18.98 -4.67 -0.67
CA LEU A 288 19.61 -3.43 -1.12
C LEU A 288 20.01 -3.49 -2.59
N ARG A 289 20.63 -4.59 -3.05
CA ARG A 289 20.98 -4.78 -4.47
C ARG A 289 19.74 -4.68 -5.36
N ARG A 290 18.62 -5.33 -4.97
CA ARG A 290 17.36 -5.23 -5.71
C ARG A 290 16.79 -3.82 -5.73
N MET A 291 16.93 -3.06 -4.64
CA MET A 291 16.50 -1.67 -4.63
C MET A 291 17.37 -0.83 -5.58
N LEU A 292 18.68 -1.06 -5.61
CA LEU A 292 19.60 -0.38 -6.53
C LEU A 292 19.41 -0.78 -8.00
N ASP A 293 18.90 -1.98 -8.29
CA ASP A 293 18.55 -2.38 -9.66
C ASP A 293 17.49 -1.43 -10.29
N MET A 294 16.62 -0.84 -9.45
CA MET A 294 15.63 0.18 -9.87
C MET A 294 16.23 1.57 -10.08
N GLY A 295 17.51 1.75 -9.74
CA GLY A 295 18.18 3.04 -9.67
C GLY A 295 18.29 3.58 -8.24
N ALA A 296 19.16 4.57 -8.09
CA ALA A 296 19.39 5.30 -6.85
C ALA A 296 19.27 6.80 -7.12
N SER A 297 18.76 7.54 -6.15
CA SER A 297 18.78 9.01 -6.20
C SER A 297 20.23 9.52 -6.19
N THR A 298 20.45 10.75 -6.67
CA THR A 298 21.78 11.38 -6.62
C THR A 298 22.33 11.48 -5.19
N ARG A 299 21.45 11.64 -4.20
CA ARG A 299 21.83 11.69 -2.78
C ARG A 299 22.36 10.34 -2.30
N GLU A 300 21.63 9.26 -2.61
CA GLU A 300 22.02 7.90 -2.25
C GLU A 300 23.28 7.47 -2.98
N ALA A 301 23.36 7.71 -4.30
CA ALA A 301 24.56 7.43 -5.08
C ALA A 301 25.78 8.14 -4.47
N ARG A 302 25.67 9.44 -4.17
CA ARG A 302 26.74 10.21 -3.52
C ARG A 302 27.16 9.61 -2.17
N ALA A 303 26.20 9.19 -1.34
CA ALA A 303 26.49 8.55 -0.07
C ALA A 303 27.27 7.23 -0.24
N ILE A 304 26.85 6.39 -1.21
CA ILE A 304 27.51 5.12 -1.51
C ILE A 304 28.94 5.36 -2.04
N PHE A 305 29.12 6.31 -2.96
CA PHE A 305 30.45 6.66 -3.48
C PHE A 305 31.39 7.20 -2.40
N LYS A 306 30.89 8.05 -1.49
CA LYS A 306 31.68 8.54 -0.36
C LYS A 306 32.15 7.40 0.54
N ARG A 307 31.26 6.47 0.87
CA ARG A 307 31.56 5.33 1.74
C ARG A 307 32.42 4.25 1.06
N ALA A 308 32.54 4.27 -0.26
CA ALA A 308 33.44 3.39 -0.99
C ALA A 308 34.92 3.73 -0.77
N VAL A 309 35.21 4.98 -0.40
CA VAL A 309 36.55 5.46 -0.05
C VAL A 309 36.67 5.48 1.47
N GLY A 310 37.58 4.69 2.03
CA GLY A 310 37.92 4.72 3.45
C GLY A 310 38.70 5.99 3.81
N GLU A 311 38.81 6.27 5.12
CA GLU A 311 39.54 7.46 5.61
C GLU A 311 41.03 7.44 5.21
N ASP A 312 41.61 6.24 5.13
CA ASP A 312 42.99 6.00 4.67
C ASP A 312 43.17 6.14 3.14
N GLY A 313 42.12 6.55 2.42
CA GLY A 313 42.11 6.60 0.95
C GLY A 313 42.04 5.22 0.27
N THR A 314 41.87 4.15 1.04
CA THR A 314 41.70 2.78 0.51
C THR A 314 40.27 2.54 0.03
N LEU A 315 40.08 1.60 -0.90
CA LEU A 315 38.75 1.25 -1.39
C LEU A 315 38.12 0.14 -0.54
N ARG A 316 36.92 0.38 -0.03
CA ARG A 316 36.10 -0.62 0.66
C ARG A 316 35.46 -1.54 -0.38
N MET A 317 36.15 -2.63 -0.71
CA MET A 317 35.74 -3.58 -1.78
C MET A 317 34.28 -4.03 -1.72
N PRO A 318 33.67 -4.34 -0.55
CA PRO A 318 32.24 -4.69 -0.49
C PRO A 318 31.29 -3.60 -0.97
N VAL A 319 31.65 -2.32 -0.79
CA VAL A 319 30.86 -1.16 -1.27
C VAL A 319 31.12 -0.94 -2.77
N VAL A 320 32.34 -1.17 -3.25
CA VAL A 320 32.67 -1.13 -4.68
C VAL A 320 31.91 -2.20 -5.46
N GLU A 321 31.77 -3.41 -4.91
CA GLU A 321 30.95 -4.46 -5.50
C GLU A 321 29.47 -4.08 -5.57
N LEU A 322 28.96 -3.41 -4.54
CA LEU A 322 27.61 -2.86 -4.53
C LEU A 322 27.43 -1.81 -5.63
N LEU A 323 28.37 -0.87 -5.77
CA LEU A 323 28.37 0.11 -6.86
C LEU A 323 28.34 -0.59 -8.23
N ARG A 324 29.19 -1.59 -8.42
CA ARG A 324 29.23 -2.37 -9.67
C ARG A 324 27.89 -3.05 -9.98
N SER A 325 27.18 -3.54 -8.95
CA SER A 325 25.83 -4.09 -9.13
C SER A 325 24.81 -3.03 -9.53
N GLY A 326 24.83 -1.87 -8.86
CA GLY A 326 23.92 -0.75 -9.15
C GLY A 326 24.20 -0.03 -10.48
N MET A 327 25.43 -0.10 -11.02
CA MET A 327 25.78 0.46 -12.33
C MET A 327 25.06 -0.21 -13.51
N ARG A 328 24.41 -1.36 -13.28
CA ARG A 328 23.54 -2.02 -14.28
C ARG A 328 22.11 -1.48 -14.28
N ALA A 329 21.77 -0.57 -13.37
CA ALA A 329 20.45 0.06 -13.32
C ALA A 329 20.18 0.80 -14.62
N LYS A 330 19.09 0.44 -15.29
CA LYS A 330 18.67 1.07 -16.54
C LYS A 330 17.81 2.29 -16.21
N TRP A 331 18.29 3.46 -16.60
CA TRP A 331 17.59 4.74 -16.46
C TRP A 331 16.94 5.10 -17.80
N PRO A 332 15.66 5.51 -17.89
CA PRO A 332 14.52 5.29 -16.99
C PRO A 332 13.57 4.21 -17.57
N GLU A 333 13.06 3.24 -16.78
CA GLU A 333 12.25 2.15 -17.35
C GLU A 333 10.85 1.91 -16.75
N TYR A 334 10.39 2.66 -15.73
CA TYR A 334 9.25 2.15 -14.95
C TYR A 334 8.04 3.08 -14.89
N PHE A 335 7.08 2.78 -15.77
CA PHE A 335 5.71 3.26 -15.73
C PHE A 335 4.81 2.05 -15.43
N SER A 336 4.11 2.03 -14.29
CA SER A 336 3.12 0.99 -13.97
C SER A 336 1.72 1.55 -14.20
N LEU A 337 0.98 0.94 -15.13
CA LEU A 337 -0.42 1.28 -15.42
C LEU A 337 -1.40 0.30 -14.72
N GLU A 338 -0.97 -0.38 -13.65
CA GLU A 338 -1.82 -1.32 -12.93
C GLU A 338 -2.74 -0.61 -11.92
N GLY A 339 -3.92 -0.22 -12.38
CA GLY A 339 -4.98 0.43 -11.62
C GLY A 339 -5.78 1.40 -12.49
N SER A 340 -6.57 2.29 -11.88
CA SER A 340 -7.18 3.41 -12.62
C SER A 340 -6.11 4.45 -12.97
N ALA A 341 -5.53 4.34 -14.16
CA ALA A 341 -4.63 5.33 -14.73
C ALA A 341 -5.27 5.92 -16.00
N ALA A 342 -5.40 7.24 -16.06
CA ALA A 342 -5.92 7.95 -17.23
C ALA A 342 -4.93 9.01 -17.67
N LEU A 343 -4.52 8.94 -18.94
CA LEU A 343 -3.77 10.01 -19.60
C LEU A 343 -4.74 10.81 -20.48
N ALA A 344 -5.19 11.96 -19.99
CA ALA A 344 -6.07 12.84 -20.75
C ALA A 344 -5.25 13.87 -21.53
N LEU A 345 -5.16 13.69 -22.84
CA LEU A 345 -4.49 14.62 -23.76
C LEU A 345 -5.54 15.58 -24.34
N LYS A 346 -5.42 16.88 -24.03
CA LYS A 346 -6.25 17.91 -24.66
C LYS A 346 -5.55 18.43 -25.91
N GLU A 347 -5.98 17.98 -27.08
CA GLU A 347 -5.52 18.52 -28.35
C GLU A 347 -6.45 19.65 -28.81
N THR A 348 -5.92 20.86 -28.98
CA THR A 348 -6.71 22.06 -29.33
C THR A 348 -7.06 22.15 -30.82
N ALA A 349 -6.58 21.23 -31.66
CA ALA A 349 -6.98 21.09 -33.06
C ALA A 349 -6.60 19.70 -33.61
N PRO A 350 -7.48 18.68 -33.51
CA PRO A 350 -7.16 17.34 -34.00
C PRO A 350 -7.21 17.35 -35.53
N LYS A 351 -6.08 17.60 -36.18
CA LYS A 351 -5.90 17.26 -37.61
C LYS A 351 -5.63 15.77 -37.74
N GLY A 352 -6.67 15.00 -37.44
CA GLY A 352 -6.69 13.55 -37.60
C GLY A 352 -6.56 12.80 -36.28
N MET A 353 -7.69 12.37 -35.71
CA MET A 353 -8.09 10.95 -35.70
C MET A 353 -9.45 10.72 -35.02
N PRO A 354 -10.16 9.60 -35.33
CA PRO A 354 -9.69 8.43 -36.07
C PRO A 354 -10.31 8.26 -37.47
N CYS A 355 -9.41 7.93 -38.39
CA CYS A 355 -9.67 7.10 -39.56
C CYS A 355 -10.22 5.72 -39.08
N PRO A 356 -11.12 5.04 -39.81
CA PRO A 356 -11.72 3.76 -39.39
C PRO A 356 -10.72 2.59 -39.18
N ALA A 357 -9.42 2.79 -39.40
CA ALA A 357 -8.37 1.78 -39.25
C ALA A 357 -7.66 1.78 -37.87
N GLY A 358 -8.09 2.63 -36.92
CA GLY A 358 -7.49 2.73 -35.59
C GLY A 358 -6.38 3.79 -35.50
N PHE A 359 -5.77 3.93 -34.31
CA PHE A 359 -4.68 4.86 -34.04
C PHE A 359 -3.51 4.17 -33.33
N SER A 360 -2.29 4.69 -33.54
CA SER A 360 -1.11 4.32 -32.77
C SER A 360 -0.65 5.53 -31.95
N PHE A 361 -0.49 5.34 -30.64
CA PHE A 361 0.02 6.36 -29.71
C PHE A 361 1.48 6.06 -29.38
N ILE A 362 2.34 7.05 -29.58
CA ILE A 362 3.75 7.04 -29.16
C ILE A 362 3.96 8.34 -28.40
N CYS A 363 4.52 8.27 -27.19
CA CYS A 363 4.93 9.46 -26.44
C CYS A 363 6.36 9.34 -25.94
N TRP A 364 7.00 10.49 -25.82
CA TRP A 364 8.27 10.65 -25.13
C TRP A 364 7.96 11.32 -23.79
N LEU A 365 8.11 10.57 -22.70
CA LEU A 365 7.90 11.08 -21.36
C LEU A 365 9.26 11.58 -20.83
N SER A 366 9.40 12.89 -20.72
CA SER A 366 10.47 13.51 -19.95
C SER A 366 9.92 13.75 -18.56
N VAL A 367 10.54 13.12 -17.54
CA VAL A 367 10.26 13.39 -16.12
C VAL A 367 11.25 14.42 -15.61
#